data_AF-X1U159-F1
#
_entry.id   AF-X1U159-F1
#
_cell.length_a   1.000
_cell.length_b   1.000
_cell.length_c   1.000
_cell.angle_alpha   90.00
_cell.angle_beta   90.00
_cell.angle_gamma   90.00
#
_symmetry.space_group_name_H-M   'P 1'
#
loop_
_entity.id
_entity.type
_entity.pdbx_description
1 polymer ?
#
loop_
_entity_poly.entity_id
_entity_poly.type
_entity_poly.pdbx_seq_one_letter_code
_entity_poly.pdbx_strand_id
1 'polypeptide(L)'
;MRYIPAEGRLYVAESADIEITYVEPASCPFPENGEYDLVIIAPPRFSLSLQRLVRHKNNHGVNTILKTTNDIYREYSGVDKPEQIKYFIKDAIEEWDVKYVLLVGGLKSLLWGRARDDVNQGSKDWYVPVRYNNLFDDPEHPLN
;
A
#
# COMPACT_ATOMS: atom_id res chain seq x y z
N MET A 1 -11.76 -20.41 14.51
CA MET A 1 -10.96 -21.35 15.33
C MET A 1 -10.97 -20.88 16.78
N ARG A 2 -11.30 -21.76 17.72
CA ARG A 2 -11.43 -21.46 19.15
C ARG A 2 -10.60 -22.46 19.95
N TYR A 3 -9.69 -21.96 20.78
CA TYR A 3 -8.88 -22.77 21.69
C TYR A 3 -9.38 -22.65 23.12
N ILE A 4 -9.50 -23.78 23.84
CA ILE A 4 -9.85 -23.84 25.26
C ILE A 4 -8.64 -24.40 26.03
N PRO A 5 -7.80 -23.53 26.63
CA PRO A 5 -6.55 -23.95 27.27
C PRO A 5 -6.74 -24.93 28.42
N ALA A 6 -7.79 -24.74 29.22
CA ALA A 6 -8.08 -25.57 30.40
C ALA A 6 -8.38 -27.04 30.05
N GLU A 7 -8.78 -27.32 28.80
CA GLU A 7 -9.12 -28.66 28.33
C GLU A 7 -8.17 -29.18 27.25
N GLY A 8 -7.19 -28.37 26.80
CA GLY A 8 -6.31 -28.72 25.69
C GLY A 8 -7.04 -28.97 24.36
N ARG A 9 -8.24 -28.40 24.17
CA ARG A 9 -9.10 -28.65 23.00
C ARG A 9 -9.07 -27.49 22.00
N LEU A 10 -8.98 -27.85 20.72
CA LEU A 10 -9.06 -26.93 19.59
C LEU A 10 -10.32 -27.22 18.77
N TYR A 11 -11.17 -26.21 18.59
CA TYR A 11 -12.34 -26.27 17.73
C TYR A 11 -12.05 -25.55 16.42
N VAL A 12 -12.16 -26.28 15.31
CA VAL A 12 -11.98 -25.79 13.94
C VAL A 12 -13.34 -25.84 13.24
N ALA A 13 -13.70 -24.77 12.55
CA ALA A 13 -14.89 -24.78 11.71
C ALA A 13 -14.55 -25.50 10.40
N GLU A 14 -15.33 -26.49 10.03
CA GLU A 14 -15.11 -27.28 8.80
C GLU A 14 -15.55 -26.52 7.55
N SER A 15 -16.56 -25.66 7.67
CA SER A 15 -17.08 -24.82 6.60
C SER A 15 -17.59 -23.49 7.14
N ALA A 16 -17.64 -22.49 6.27
CA ALA A 16 -18.28 -21.21 6.51
C ALA A 16 -18.94 -20.78 5.21
N ASP A 17 -20.22 -20.44 5.27
CA ASP A 17 -20.91 -19.79 4.18
C ASP A 17 -20.71 -18.28 4.31
N ILE A 18 -20.16 -17.67 3.27
CA ILE A 18 -19.96 -16.22 3.20
C ILE A 18 -20.86 -15.70 2.09
N GLU A 19 -21.90 -14.97 2.47
CA GLU A 19 -22.75 -14.23 1.53
C GLU A 19 -22.30 -12.77 1.50
N ILE A 20 -21.80 -12.32 0.34
CA ILE A 20 -21.41 -10.93 0.13
C ILE A 20 -22.57 -10.23 -0.56
N THR A 21 -23.25 -9.35 0.17
CA THR A 21 -24.24 -8.43 -0.40
C THR A 21 -23.59 -7.06 -0.60
N TYR A 22 -23.75 -6.48 -1.79
CA TYR A 22 -23.23 -5.16 -2.12
C TYR A 22 -24.35 -4.33 -2.75
N VAL A 23 -24.49 -3.09 -2.28
CA VAL A 23 -25.38 -2.09 -2.88
C VAL A 23 -24.48 -1.05 -3.51
N GLU A 24 -24.60 -0.90 -4.82
CA GLU A 24 -23.86 0.11 -5.57
C GLU A 24 -24.36 1.50 -5.17
N PRO A 25 -23.46 2.47 -4.92
CA PRO A 25 -23.87 3.82 -4.57
C PRO A 25 -24.65 4.48 -5.72
N ALA A 26 -25.67 5.26 -5.39
CA ALA A 26 -26.52 5.95 -6.36
C ALA A 26 -25.80 7.04 -7.19
N SER A 27 -24.60 7.43 -6.76
CA SER A 27 -23.74 8.40 -7.42
C SER A 27 -22.28 7.97 -7.33
N CYS A 28 -21.44 8.44 -8.26
CA CYS A 28 -20.00 8.23 -8.19
C CYS A 28 -19.47 8.79 -6.86
N PRO A 29 -18.79 7.99 -6.02
CA PRO A 29 -18.22 8.48 -4.77
C PRO A 29 -16.95 9.30 -4.98
N PHE A 30 -16.43 9.35 -6.23
CA PHE A 30 -15.21 10.05 -6.58
C PHE A 30 -15.53 11.40 -7.25
N PRO A 31 -14.71 12.44 -7.02
CA PRO A 31 -14.94 13.76 -7.57
C PRO A 31 -14.82 13.75 -9.11
N GLU A 32 -15.70 14.47 -9.82
CA GLU A 32 -15.69 14.54 -11.29
C GLU A 32 -14.49 15.31 -11.86
N ASN A 33 -13.83 16.15 -11.07
CA ASN A 33 -12.67 16.94 -11.46
C ASN A 33 -11.54 16.79 -10.43
N GLY A 34 -10.67 15.80 -10.64
CA GLY A 34 -9.49 15.55 -9.82
C GLY A 34 -8.42 16.66 -9.91
N GLU A 35 -7.73 16.90 -8.80
CA GLU A 35 -6.61 17.84 -8.73
C GLU A 35 -5.34 17.25 -9.39
N TYR A 36 -5.12 15.95 -9.23
CA TYR A 36 -3.94 15.24 -9.71
C TYR A 36 -4.31 13.92 -10.38
N ASP A 37 -3.65 13.59 -11.51
CA ASP A 37 -3.78 12.28 -12.16
C ASP A 37 -2.81 11.25 -11.58
N LEU A 38 -1.62 11.69 -11.15
CA LEU A 38 -0.52 10.85 -10.71
C LEU A 38 0.07 11.32 -9.38
N VAL A 39 0.19 10.40 -8.43
CA VAL A 39 0.99 10.60 -7.22
C VAL A 39 2.24 9.74 -7.27
N ILE A 40 3.39 10.39 -7.09
CA ILE A 40 4.68 9.71 -6.90
C ILE A 40 4.97 9.63 -5.40
N ILE A 41 5.17 8.43 -4.87
CA ILE A 41 5.56 8.20 -3.47
C ILE A 41 7.02 7.78 -3.43
N ALA A 42 7.85 8.56 -2.74
CA ALA A 42 9.29 8.30 -2.68
C ALA A 42 9.92 8.74 -1.36
N PRO A 43 11.05 8.15 -0.95
CA PRO A 43 11.90 8.72 0.09
C PRO A 43 12.33 10.16 -0.21
N PRO A 44 12.51 11.01 0.84
CA PRO A 44 13.00 12.38 0.67
C PRO A 44 14.29 12.50 -0.16
N ARG A 45 15.22 11.54 -0.02
CA ARG A 45 16.49 11.50 -0.77
C ARG A 45 16.34 11.47 -2.30
N PHE A 46 15.21 11.00 -2.82
CA PHE A 46 14.95 10.98 -4.27
C PHE A 46 14.17 12.19 -4.76
N SER A 47 13.71 13.05 -3.84
CA SER A 47 12.77 14.12 -4.19
C SER A 47 13.37 15.10 -5.19
N LEU A 48 14.64 15.48 -5.01
CA LEU A 48 15.34 16.38 -5.92
C LEU A 48 15.44 15.79 -7.34
N SER A 49 15.84 14.52 -7.45
CA SER A 49 15.97 13.84 -8.74
C SER A 49 14.62 13.64 -9.44
N LEU A 50 13.55 13.45 -8.66
CA LEU A 50 12.20 13.25 -9.19
C LEU A 50 11.52 14.53 -9.67
N GLN A 51 11.98 15.71 -9.27
CA GLN A 51 11.41 16.99 -9.74
C GLN A 51 11.38 17.10 -11.26
N ARG A 52 12.42 16.58 -11.96
CA ARG A 52 12.46 16.57 -13.42
C ARG A 52 11.31 15.73 -14.01
N LEU A 53 11.02 14.57 -13.40
CA LEU A 53 9.93 13.70 -13.85
C LEU A 53 8.57 14.34 -13.60
N VAL A 54 8.36 14.92 -12.42
CA VAL A 54 7.13 15.66 -12.07
C VAL A 54 6.88 16.77 -13.09
N ARG A 55 7.87 17.62 -13.36
CA ARG A 55 7.76 18.69 -14.36
C ARG A 55 7.47 18.15 -15.76
N HIS A 56 8.16 17.09 -16.16
CA HIS A 56 7.94 16.48 -17.47
C HIS A 56 6.50 15.98 -17.61
N LYS A 57 5.95 15.29 -16.61
CA LYS A 57 4.57 14.80 -16.61
C LYS A 57 3.54 15.93 -16.64
N ASN A 58 3.71 16.95 -15.80
CA ASN A 58 2.87 18.14 -15.79
C ASN A 58 2.87 18.85 -17.16
N ASN A 59 4.04 19.00 -17.78
CA ASN A 59 4.16 19.61 -19.10
C ASN A 59 3.51 18.78 -20.23
N HIS A 60 3.21 17.50 -19.99
CA HIS A 60 2.54 16.60 -20.95
C HIS A 60 1.08 16.31 -20.54
N GLY A 61 0.49 17.14 -19.67
CA GLY A 61 -0.93 17.05 -19.30
C GLY A 61 -1.27 15.91 -18.34
N VAL A 62 -0.29 15.43 -17.56
CA VAL A 62 -0.53 14.50 -16.46
C VAL A 62 -0.23 15.23 -15.16
N ASN A 63 -1.27 15.70 -14.47
CA ASN A 63 -1.13 16.45 -13.23
C ASN A 63 -0.50 15.56 -12.17
N THR A 64 0.73 15.87 -11.79
CA THR A 64 1.59 15.00 -11.00
C THR A 64 2.07 15.71 -9.74
N ILE A 65 1.92 15.03 -8.61
CA ILE A 65 2.45 15.45 -7.32
C ILE A 65 3.43 14.42 -6.76
N LEU A 66 4.46 14.90 -6.07
CA LEU A 66 5.41 14.07 -5.33
C LEU A 66 5.08 14.17 -3.83
N LYS A 67 4.83 13.03 -3.19
CA LYS A 67 4.68 12.90 -1.74
C LYS A 67 5.82 12.09 -1.16
N THR A 68 6.45 12.58 -0.09
CA THR A 68 7.53 11.81 0.54
C THR A 68 7.01 10.78 1.53
N THR A 69 7.69 9.65 1.67
CA THR A 69 7.32 8.62 2.66
C THR A 69 7.33 9.19 4.09
N ASN A 70 8.28 10.07 4.42
CA ASN A 70 8.34 10.72 5.72
C ASN A 70 7.13 11.63 6.00
N ASP A 71 6.64 12.34 4.99
CA ASP A 71 5.45 13.19 5.13
C ASP A 71 4.21 12.32 5.36
N ILE A 72 4.04 11.24 4.61
CA ILE A 72 2.94 10.29 4.79
C ILE A 72 2.96 9.72 6.21
N TYR A 73 4.11 9.25 6.70
CA TYR A 73 4.19 8.66 8.05
C TYR A 73 3.91 9.66 9.17
N ARG A 74 4.05 10.96 8.92
CA ARG A 74 3.75 12.03 9.87
C ARG A 74 2.28 12.42 9.83
N GLU A 75 1.66 12.41 8.66
CA GLU A 75 0.29 12.88 8.43
C GLU A 75 -0.75 11.79 8.68
N TYR A 76 -0.39 10.52 8.48
CA TYR A 76 -1.30 9.39 8.59
C TYR A 76 -0.99 8.54 9.82
N SER A 77 -2.03 8.18 10.57
CA SER A 77 -1.95 7.15 11.61
C SER A 77 -2.24 5.78 11.01
N GLY A 78 -1.61 4.74 11.54
CA GLY A 78 -1.79 3.36 11.10
C GLY A 78 -1.08 2.41 12.04
N VAL A 79 -1.38 1.12 11.96
CA VAL A 79 -0.70 0.09 12.73
C VAL A 79 0.76 -0.04 12.29
N ASP A 80 1.00 0.08 10.99
CA ASP A 80 2.31 -0.03 10.37
C ASP A 80 2.49 0.97 9.20
N LYS A 81 3.73 1.11 8.72
CA LYS A 81 4.06 2.03 7.61
C LYS A 81 3.39 1.69 6.28
N PRO A 82 3.28 0.41 5.86
CA PRO A 82 2.46 0.05 4.70
C PRO A 82 1.02 0.54 4.82
N GLU A 83 0.41 0.41 6.00
CA GLU A 83 -0.95 0.88 6.25
C GLU A 83 -1.07 2.40 6.19
N GLN A 84 -0.10 3.15 6.70
CA GLN A 84 -0.07 4.61 6.53
C GLN A 84 -0.05 5.01 5.04
N ILE A 85 0.73 4.30 4.20
CA ILE A 85 0.73 4.51 2.74
C ILE A 85 -0.61 4.13 2.11
N LYS A 86 -1.22 3.02 2.55
CA LYS A 86 -2.56 2.61 2.10
C LYS A 86 -3.60 3.70 2.35
N TYR A 87 -3.60 4.30 3.55
CA TYR A 87 -4.54 5.38 3.87
C TYR A 87 -4.27 6.66 3.07
N PHE A 88 -3.02 7.02 2.85
CA PHE A 88 -2.71 8.13 1.95
C PHE A 88 -3.20 7.87 0.51
N ILE A 89 -2.99 6.67 -0.04
CA ILE A 89 -3.47 6.35 -1.39
C ILE A 89 -5.00 6.37 -1.45
N LYS A 90 -5.67 5.87 -0.41
CA LYS A 90 -7.13 5.93 -0.30
C LYS A 90 -7.61 7.39 -0.39
N ASP A 91 -7.05 8.29 0.41
CA ASP A 91 -7.44 9.70 0.39
C ASP A 91 -7.07 10.37 -0.94
N ALA A 92 -5.92 10.04 -1.52
CA ALA A 92 -5.54 10.57 -2.83
C ALA A 92 -6.53 10.16 -3.95
N ILE A 93 -7.14 8.97 -3.85
CA ILE A 93 -8.20 8.54 -4.77
C ILE A 93 -9.51 9.25 -4.45
N GLU A 94 -9.91 9.29 -3.18
CA GLU A 94 -11.23 9.79 -2.77
C GLU A 94 -11.34 11.32 -2.85
N GLU A 95 -10.27 12.05 -2.54
CA GLU A 95 -10.28 13.51 -2.47
C GLU A 95 -9.69 14.18 -3.72
N TRP A 96 -8.72 13.52 -4.38
CA TRP A 96 -8.02 14.11 -5.53
C TRP A 96 -8.32 13.42 -6.87
N ASP A 97 -9.10 12.33 -6.89
CA ASP A 97 -9.37 11.48 -8.07
C ASP A 97 -8.09 11.03 -8.79
N VAL A 98 -7.08 10.64 -8.01
CA VAL A 98 -5.81 10.14 -8.56
C VAL A 98 -6.03 8.79 -9.24
N LYS A 99 -5.58 8.71 -10.49
CA LYS A 99 -5.70 7.50 -11.34
C LYS A 99 -4.49 6.60 -11.25
N TYR A 100 -3.33 7.17 -10.95
CA TYR A 100 -2.05 6.47 -10.98
C TYR A 100 -1.24 6.72 -9.72
N VAL A 101 -0.59 5.66 -9.23
CA VAL A 101 0.38 5.74 -8.14
C VAL A 101 1.71 5.15 -8.62
N LEU A 102 2.79 5.92 -8.48
CA LEU A 102 4.15 5.46 -8.76
C LEU A 102 4.94 5.36 -7.45
N LEU A 103 5.30 4.14 -7.06
CA LEU A 103 6.15 3.89 -5.91
C LEU A 103 7.62 3.90 -6.37
N VAL A 104 8.43 4.81 -5.82
CA VAL A 104 9.85 4.95 -6.20
C VAL A 104 10.75 4.54 -5.05
N GLY A 105 11.32 3.35 -5.18
CA GLY A 105 12.32 2.81 -4.26
C GLY A 105 12.07 1.33 -3.97
N GLY A 106 13.15 0.56 -3.87
CA GLY A 106 13.11 -0.85 -3.52
C GLY A 106 13.89 -1.15 -2.25
N LEU A 107 14.40 -2.37 -2.15
CA LEU A 107 15.27 -2.79 -1.07
C LEU A 107 16.57 -1.94 -1.11
N LYS A 108 16.99 -1.43 0.04
CA LYS A 108 18.15 -0.53 0.16
C LYS A 108 19.46 -1.19 -0.26
N SER A 109 19.57 -2.50 -0.02
CA SER A 109 20.72 -3.33 -0.39
C SER A 109 20.23 -4.74 -0.68
N LEU A 110 20.56 -5.27 -1.85
CA LEU A 110 20.24 -6.66 -2.21
C LEU A 110 21.12 -7.68 -1.47
N LEU A 111 22.30 -7.26 -1.00
CA LEU A 111 23.25 -8.15 -0.31
C LEU A 111 23.00 -8.21 1.20
N TRP A 112 22.58 -7.10 1.79
CA TRP A 112 22.51 -6.93 3.25
C TRP A 112 21.13 -6.55 3.77
N GLY A 113 20.20 -6.19 2.89
CA GLY A 113 18.86 -5.78 3.28
C GLY A 113 18.01 -6.99 3.66
N ARG A 114 17.27 -6.86 4.76
CA ARG A 114 16.25 -7.84 5.13
C ARG A 114 14.92 -7.45 4.50
N ALA A 115 14.38 -8.35 3.66
CA ALA A 115 13.13 -8.11 2.96
C ALA A 115 11.93 -8.02 3.93
N ARG A 116 11.93 -8.84 4.98
CA ARG A 116 10.88 -8.91 6.00
C ARG A 116 11.41 -8.41 7.33
N ASP A 117 10.70 -7.47 7.94
CA ASP A 117 10.91 -7.10 9.35
C ASP A 117 10.14 -8.06 10.26
N ASP A 118 8.96 -8.48 9.81
CA ASP A 118 8.08 -9.47 10.44
C ASP A 118 7.34 -10.29 9.38
N VAL A 119 6.41 -11.15 9.80
CA VAL A 119 5.65 -12.03 8.90
C VAL A 119 4.76 -11.28 7.90
N ASN A 120 4.38 -10.04 8.19
CA ASN A 120 3.40 -9.29 7.41
C ASN A 120 4.02 -8.15 6.59
N GLN A 121 5.19 -7.62 6.95
CA GLN A 121 5.73 -6.43 6.30
C GLN A 121 7.26 -6.30 6.31
N GLY A 122 7.75 -5.44 5.43
CA GLY A 122 9.13 -4.99 5.36
C GLY A 122 9.21 -3.49 5.19
N SER A 123 9.76 -2.79 6.19
CA SER A 123 9.83 -1.33 6.22
C SER A 123 11.23 -0.80 6.48
N LYS A 124 12.04 -1.50 7.28
CA LYS A 124 13.32 -0.99 7.76
C LYS A 124 14.36 -0.89 6.65
N ASP A 125 14.51 -1.96 5.88
CA ASP A 125 15.51 -2.04 4.81
C ASP A 125 14.93 -1.72 3.43
N TRP A 126 13.70 -1.22 3.37
CA TRP A 126 13.05 -0.74 2.15
C TRP A 126 13.00 0.78 2.09
N TYR A 127 13.07 1.33 0.88
CA TYR A 127 12.82 2.75 0.64
C TYR A 127 11.33 3.09 0.69
N VAL A 128 10.51 2.24 0.08
CA VAL A 128 9.04 2.25 0.18
C VAL A 128 8.65 0.88 0.78
N PRO A 129 7.91 0.85 1.89
CA PRO A 129 7.63 -0.37 2.62
C PRO A 129 6.72 -1.29 1.81
N VAL A 130 6.85 -2.58 2.06
CA VAL A 130 6.10 -3.65 1.39
C VAL A 130 5.27 -4.43 2.39
N ARG A 131 4.13 -4.94 1.93
CA ARG A 131 3.27 -5.83 2.70
C ARG A 131 3.25 -7.20 2.04
N TYR A 132 3.35 -8.24 2.84
CA TYR A 132 3.29 -9.63 2.40
C TYR A 132 1.92 -10.20 2.75
N ASN A 133 1.31 -10.91 1.79
CA ASN A 133 0.16 -11.74 2.07
C ASN A 133 0.64 -13.09 2.61
N ASN A 134 -0.01 -13.60 3.65
CA ASN A 134 0.27 -14.92 4.21
C ASN A 134 -0.74 -15.94 3.68
N LEU A 135 -1.06 -15.84 2.39
CA LEU A 135 -1.92 -16.82 1.71
C LEU A 135 -1.07 -18.05 1.44
N PHE A 136 -1.60 -19.22 1.79
CA PHE A 136 -1.03 -20.50 1.37
C PHE A 136 -1.54 -20.78 -0.04
N ASP A 137 -0.67 -20.63 -1.03
CA ASP A 137 -0.90 -21.10 -2.40
C ASP A 137 -0.33 -22.51 -2.54
N ASP A 138 -1.09 -23.42 -3.18
CA ASP A 138 -0.62 -24.74 -3.61
C ASP A 138 -0.78 -24.83 -5.15
N PRO A 139 0.32 -24.85 -5.92
CA PRO A 139 1.72 -24.84 -5.48
C PRO A 139 2.19 -23.48 -4.93
N GLU A 140 3.18 -23.53 -4.03
CA GLU A 140 3.75 -22.35 -3.37
C GLU A 140 4.34 -21.37 -4.41
N HIS A 141 3.88 -20.12 -4.38
CA HIS A 141 4.42 -19.04 -5.22
C HIS A 141 5.58 -18.30 -4.51
N PRO A 142 6.64 -17.89 -5.24
CA PRO A 142 6.84 -18.06 -6.68
C PRO A 142 7.15 -19.52 -7.04
N LEU A 143 6.60 -19.97 -8.18
CA LEU A 143 6.86 -21.30 -8.71
C LEU A 143 8.37 -21.44 -8.96
N ASN A 144 8.97 -22.48 -8.38
CA ASN A 144 10.36 -22.85 -8.63
C ASN A 144 10.59 -23.29 -10.08
#